data_AF-A0A434P470-F1
#
_entry.id   AF-A0A434P470-F1
#
_cell.length_a   1.000
_cell.length_b   1.000
_cell.length_c   1.000
_cell.angle_alpha   90.00
_cell.angle_beta   90.00
_cell.angle_gamma   90.00
#
_symmetry.space_group_name_H-M   'P 1'
#
loop_
_entity.id
_entity.type
_entity.pdbx_description
1 polymer ?
#
loop_
_entity_poly.entity_id
_entity_poly.type
_entity_poly.pdbx_seq_one_letter_code
_entity_poly.pdbx_strand_id
1 'polypeptide(L)'
;MIENRPASLLADAAYCILPKLPFTLDWSAIPELIRVATLDLGGIQPITKAMAEAAGGALHDKPSDGEVELFRKRGTNFQMISIVLSCVAAGEVDGVLQVRPFAMSLIPASKREQVTTQTIDLVAKLDVSAWLATEPMYAGYDPFSGGWSLYGNLPGYLDGERKGYLDEIGIVIDQFFLATELAENDEIMTMDLKMPSEQMKARYEKHRRKLFFTPFKQVEARRVWGAETAIELFVIQALAREKLFPACQMLIMDDGATFPSLYHLWNDVEFRHSDGLVTEADLFFADERIAVFCDGGHHARAKQKAKDAVITEKLAALGIRTVRIPGDEIREDLPNAICRVKEVIAQK
;
A
#
# COMPACT_ATOMS: atom_id res chain seq x y z
N MET A 1 13.43 9.38 -4.84
CA MET A 1 13.00 9.18 -6.24
C MET A 1 13.51 7.83 -6.68
N ILE A 2 12.74 7.14 -7.51
CA ILE A 2 12.96 5.72 -7.77
C ILE A 2 14.15 5.56 -8.73
N GLU A 3 15.19 4.90 -8.24
CA GLU A 3 16.47 4.74 -8.95
C GLU A 3 16.51 3.48 -9.81
N ASN A 4 17.51 3.39 -10.69
CA ASN A 4 17.80 2.21 -11.51
C ASN A 4 16.65 1.76 -12.42
N ARG A 5 15.91 2.72 -12.98
CA ARG A 5 14.85 2.48 -13.97
C ARG A 5 15.43 1.77 -15.20
N PRO A 6 14.82 0.66 -15.67
CA PRO A 6 15.27 -0.05 -16.86
C PRO A 6 15.28 0.84 -18.10
N ALA A 7 16.31 0.69 -18.94
CA ALA A 7 16.46 1.49 -20.16
C ALA A 7 15.27 1.33 -21.12
N SER A 8 14.65 0.16 -21.15
CA SER A 8 13.44 -0.11 -21.95
C SER A 8 12.21 0.67 -21.49
N LEU A 9 12.09 1.03 -20.20
CA LEU A 9 11.03 1.92 -19.73
C LEU A 9 11.32 3.36 -20.13
N LEU A 10 12.57 3.81 -19.96
CA LEU A 10 13.02 5.17 -20.30
C LEU A 10 13.00 5.46 -21.80
N ALA A 11 13.12 4.43 -22.65
CA ALA A 11 13.02 4.55 -24.09
C ALA A 11 11.60 4.91 -24.58
N ASP A 12 10.57 4.68 -23.76
CA ASP A 12 9.20 5.09 -24.05
C ASP A 12 8.99 6.56 -23.66
N ALA A 13 8.76 7.42 -24.65
CA ALA A 13 8.50 8.84 -24.43
C ALA A 13 7.27 9.08 -23.54
N ALA A 14 6.23 8.25 -23.65
CA ALA A 14 5.01 8.40 -22.85
C ALA A 14 5.24 8.10 -21.36
N TYR A 15 6.23 7.26 -21.03
CA TYR A 15 6.61 6.96 -19.65
C TYR A 15 7.29 8.14 -18.95
N CYS A 16 8.03 8.95 -19.71
CA CYS A 16 8.79 10.09 -19.19
C CYS A 16 7.97 11.39 -19.12
N ILE A 17 6.68 11.33 -19.47
CA ILE A 17 5.75 12.45 -19.48
C ILE A 17 4.60 12.12 -18.54
N LEU A 18 4.28 13.04 -17.63
CA LEU A 18 3.13 12.86 -16.75
C LEU A 18 1.84 12.94 -17.57
N PRO A 19 0.91 11.98 -17.38
CA PRO A 19 -0.33 11.97 -18.13
C PRO A 19 -1.24 13.12 -17.70
N LYS A 20 -2.15 13.51 -18.61
CA LYS A 20 -3.15 14.55 -18.35
C LYS A 20 -4.36 13.97 -17.64
N LEU A 21 -4.96 14.77 -16.76
CA LEU A 21 -6.25 14.46 -16.13
C LEU A 21 -7.40 14.48 -17.17
N PRO A 22 -8.51 13.78 -16.90
CA PRO A 22 -8.80 12.99 -15.69
C PRO A 22 -8.16 11.60 -15.69
N PHE A 23 -7.97 11.04 -14.49
CA PHE A 23 -7.65 9.62 -14.29
C PHE A 23 -8.86 8.89 -13.73
N THR A 24 -8.98 7.61 -14.06
CA THR A 24 -9.90 6.71 -13.35
C THR A 24 -9.07 5.71 -12.56
N LEU A 25 -9.29 5.69 -11.25
CA LEU A 25 -8.61 4.77 -10.35
C LEU A 25 -9.27 3.40 -10.37
N ASP A 26 -8.49 2.37 -10.66
CA ASP A 26 -8.95 0.99 -10.61
C ASP A 26 -8.82 0.41 -9.19
N TRP A 27 -9.87 0.60 -8.40
CA TRP A 27 -9.95 0.09 -7.02
C TRP A 27 -9.97 -1.44 -6.92
N SER A 28 -10.20 -2.17 -8.02
CA SER A 28 -10.20 -3.65 -8.00
C SER A 28 -8.80 -4.23 -7.75
N ALA A 29 -7.75 -3.43 -7.98
CA ALA A 29 -6.37 -3.84 -7.72
C ALA A 29 -6.05 -3.98 -6.23
N ILE A 30 -6.73 -3.21 -5.39
CA ILE A 30 -6.52 -3.21 -3.95
C ILE A 30 -7.36 -4.34 -3.34
N PRO A 31 -6.75 -5.28 -2.60
CA PRO A 31 -7.49 -6.37 -1.96
C PRO A 31 -8.64 -5.83 -1.10
N GLU A 32 -9.77 -6.53 -1.13
CA GLU A 32 -10.98 -6.13 -0.39
C GLU A 32 -10.69 -5.88 1.09
N LEU A 33 -9.95 -6.77 1.73
CA LEU A 33 -9.61 -6.64 3.14
C LEU A 33 -8.76 -5.39 3.45
N ILE A 34 -7.88 -4.98 2.51
CA ILE A 34 -7.13 -3.72 2.64
C ILE A 34 -8.08 -2.54 2.53
N ARG A 35 -8.97 -2.54 1.53
CA ARG A 35 -9.98 -1.47 1.36
C ARG A 35 -10.85 -1.35 2.60
N VAL A 36 -11.36 -2.46 3.11
CA VAL A 36 -12.16 -2.50 4.35
C VAL A 36 -11.37 -2.02 5.57
N ALA A 37 -10.09 -2.38 5.68
CA ALA A 37 -9.25 -1.92 6.76
C ALA A 37 -8.90 -0.43 6.69
N THR A 38 -9.07 0.23 5.54
CA THR A 38 -8.84 1.67 5.42
C THR A 38 -10.12 2.50 5.43
N LEU A 39 -11.29 1.88 5.21
CA LEU A 39 -12.59 2.56 5.12
C LEU A 39 -12.98 3.34 6.38
N ASP A 40 -12.54 2.90 7.55
CA ASP A 40 -12.85 3.49 8.86
C ASP A 40 -11.73 4.38 9.40
N LEU A 41 -10.72 4.70 8.59
CA LEU A 41 -9.62 5.60 8.94
C LEU A 41 -9.98 7.05 8.62
N GLY A 42 -11.02 7.56 9.28
CA GLY A 42 -11.43 8.96 9.24
C GLY A 42 -11.31 9.63 10.61
N GLY A 43 -11.30 10.95 10.65
CA GLY A 43 -11.29 11.72 11.90
C GLY A 43 -10.15 11.39 12.86
N ILE A 44 -10.43 11.35 14.16
CA ILE A 44 -9.45 11.02 15.20
C ILE A 44 -9.31 9.50 15.34
N GLN A 45 -8.07 9.02 15.33
CA GLN A 45 -7.73 7.61 15.43
C GLN A 45 -6.70 7.32 16.53
N PRO A 46 -6.73 6.12 17.14
CA PRO A 46 -7.82 5.14 17.03
C PRO A 46 -9.10 5.61 17.70
N ILE A 47 -10.24 5.12 17.22
CA ILE A 47 -11.52 5.29 17.91
C ILE A 47 -11.51 4.52 19.24
N THR A 48 -11.80 5.22 20.34
CA THR A 48 -11.91 4.61 21.68
C THR A 48 -13.31 4.74 22.24
N LYS A 49 -13.66 3.87 23.19
CA LYS A 49 -14.95 3.92 23.90
C LYS A 49 -15.17 5.28 24.58
N ALA A 50 -14.13 5.85 25.18
CA ALA A 50 -14.20 7.17 25.80
C ALA A 50 -14.52 8.28 24.79
N MET A 51 -13.99 8.19 23.56
CA MET A 51 -14.34 9.11 22.48
C MET A 51 -15.80 8.96 22.05
N ALA A 52 -16.26 7.72 21.84
CA ALA A 52 -17.65 7.45 21.46
C ALA A 52 -18.64 7.95 22.52
N GLU A 53 -18.33 7.75 23.81
CA GLU A 53 -19.12 8.29 24.92
C GLU A 53 -19.12 9.82 24.94
N ALA A 54 -17.95 10.45 24.75
CA ALA A 54 -17.83 11.90 24.70
C ALA A 54 -18.59 12.52 23.51
N ALA A 55 -18.66 11.81 22.37
CA ALA A 55 -19.37 12.24 21.18
C ALA A 55 -20.89 11.96 21.23
N GLY A 56 -21.40 11.30 22.27
CA GLY A 56 -22.80 10.88 22.34
C GLY A 56 -23.16 9.73 21.39
N GLY A 57 -22.17 8.94 20.98
CA GLY A 57 -22.33 7.72 20.18
C GLY A 57 -22.14 7.87 18.67
N ALA A 58 -22.04 9.09 18.14
CA ALA A 58 -21.81 9.35 16.72
C ALA A 58 -20.45 10.03 16.50
N LEU A 59 -19.57 9.40 15.73
CA LEU A 59 -18.24 9.91 15.39
C LEU A 59 -18.20 10.37 13.94
N HIS A 60 -17.48 11.45 13.69
CA HIS A 60 -17.33 12.07 12.37
C HIS A 60 -15.88 12.51 12.15
N ASP A 61 -15.52 12.82 10.91
CA ASP A 61 -14.17 13.32 10.59
C ASP A 61 -13.83 14.60 11.34
N LYS A 62 -14.83 15.46 11.49
CA LYS A 62 -14.75 16.62 12.37
C LYS A 62 -15.15 16.21 13.79
N PRO A 63 -14.27 16.39 14.79
CA PRO A 63 -14.59 16.01 16.15
C PRO A 63 -15.73 16.87 16.72
N SER A 64 -16.57 16.23 17.53
CA SER A 64 -17.62 16.88 18.32
C SER A 64 -17.03 17.74 19.46
N ASP A 65 -17.84 18.64 20.01
CA ASP A 65 -17.42 19.46 21.17
C ASP A 65 -17.00 18.61 22.38
N GLY A 66 -17.64 17.46 22.57
CA GLY A 66 -17.31 16.51 23.65
C GLY A 66 -15.96 15.83 23.43
N GLU A 67 -15.66 15.38 22.21
CA GLU A 67 -14.30 14.89 21.88
C GLU A 67 -13.26 15.98 22.06
N VAL A 68 -13.58 17.21 21.65
CA VAL A 68 -12.70 18.36 21.80
C VAL A 68 -12.37 18.62 23.28
N GLU A 69 -13.38 18.60 24.15
CA GLU A 69 -13.18 18.75 25.59
C GLU A 69 -12.36 17.59 26.20
N LEU A 70 -12.65 16.34 25.80
CA LEU A 70 -11.95 15.15 26.24
C LEU A 70 -10.44 15.26 25.97
N PHE A 71 -10.07 15.52 24.72
CA PHE A 71 -8.67 15.58 24.32
C PHE A 71 -7.96 16.84 24.82
N ARG A 72 -8.68 17.96 24.97
CA ARG A 72 -8.12 19.17 25.59
C ARG A 72 -7.73 18.92 27.04
N LYS A 73 -8.58 18.25 27.82
CA LYS A 73 -8.28 17.87 29.22
C LYS A 73 -7.09 16.92 29.32
N ARG A 74 -6.95 16.01 28.35
CA ARG A 74 -5.85 15.02 28.30
C ARG A 74 -4.53 15.62 27.81
N GLY A 75 -4.55 16.78 27.14
CA GLY A 75 -3.35 17.36 26.52
C GLY A 75 -2.81 16.53 25.35
N THR A 76 -3.68 15.76 24.69
CA THR A 76 -3.29 14.86 23.59
C THR A 76 -2.90 15.65 22.34
N ASN A 77 -1.81 15.24 21.70
CA ASN A 77 -1.40 15.74 20.40
C ASN A 77 -1.73 14.73 19.30
N PHE A 78 -1.80 15.21 18.06
CA PHE A 78 -2.19 14.42 16.90
C PHE A 78 -1.21 14.60 15.75
N GLN A 79 -0.94 13.52 15.02
CA GLN A 79 -0.27 13.54 13.73
C GLN A 79 -1.34 13.43 12.64
N MET A 80 -1.34 14.34 11.67
CA MET A 80 -2.13 14.15 10.46
C MET A 80 -1.43 13.12 9.58
N ILE A 81 -2.11 12.03 9.24
CA ILE A 81 -1.59 10.94 8.44
C ILE A 81 -2.34 10.94 7.11
N SER A 82 -1.61 10.96 6.00
CA SER A 82 -2.21 10.80 4.67
C SER A 82 -2.15 9.33 4.25
N ILE A 83 -3.25 8.83 3.69
CA ILE A 83 -3.31 7.57 2.98
C ILE A 83 -3.02 7.86 1.51
N VAL A 84 -1.92 7.30 1.01
CA VAL A 84 -1.36 7.64 -0.30
C VAL A 84 -1.37 6.42 -1.20
N LEU A 85 -1.89 6.57 -2.41
CA LEU A 85 -1.78 5.59 -3.48
C LEU A 85 -0.70 6.00 -4.48
N SER A 86 0.14 5.03 -4.84
CA SER A 86 1.04 5.13 -5.99
C SER A 86 0.52 4.20 -7.10
N CYS A 87 0.46 4.71 -8.32
CA CYS A 87 -0.21 4.05 -9.43
C CYS A 87 0.69 3.86 -10.65
N VAL A 88 0.35 2.87 -11.47
CA VAL A 88 0.87 2.70 -12.83
C VAL A 88 -0.23 2.96 -13.85
N ALA A 89 0.15 3.32 -15.08
CA ALA A 89 -0.79 3.40 -16.19
C ALA A 89 -1.27 2.00 -16.58
N ALA A 90 -2.58 1.84 -16.80
CA ALA A 90 -3.22 0.55 -17.10
C ALA A 90 -4.05 0.59 -18.40
N GLY A 91 -3.69 1.50 -19.32
CA GLY A 91 -4.39 1.70 -20.59
C GLY A 91 -5.52 2.71 -20.50
N GLU A 92 -6.30 2.84 -21.57
CA GLU A 92 -7.37 3.83 -21.69
C GLU A 92 -8.71 3.14 -21.94
N VAL A 93 -9.77 3.68 -21.33
CA VAL A 93 -11.16 3.30 -21.57
C VAL A 93 -11.93 4.58 -21.85
N ASP A 94 -12.63 4.63 -22.99
CA ASP A 94 -13.39 5.80 -23.45
C ASP A 94 -12.60 7.12 -23.44
N GLY A 95 -11.30 7.04 -23.77
CA GLY A 95 -10.38 8.19 -23.80
C GLY A 95 -9.92 8.70 -22.43
N VAL A 96 -10.22 7.96 -21.35
CA VAL A 96 -9.77 8.27 -19.98
C VAL A 96 -8.71 7.25 -19.56
N LEU A 97 -7.56 7.76 -19.10
CA LEU A 97 -6.48 6.93 -18.58
C LEU A 97 -6.94 6.18 -17.33
N GLN A 98 -6.87 4.87 -17.39
CA GLN A 98 -7.01 4.01 -16.24
C GLN A 98 -5.67 3.95 -15.51
N VAL A 99 -5.70 4.19 -14.21
CA VAL A 99 -4.51 4.07 -13.35
C VAL A 99 -4.78 3.00 -12.30
N ARG A 100 -3.81 2.09 -12.14
CA ARG A 100 -3.94 0.94 -11.25
C ARG A 100 -2.97 1.11 -10.08
N PRO A 101 -3.48 1.10 -8.83
CA PRO A 101 -2.63 1.13 -7.64
C PRO A 101 -1.65 -0.04 -7.63
N PHE A 102 -0.38 0.25 -7.38
CA PHE A 102 0.63 -0.77 -7.07
C PHE A 102 1.12 -0.68 -5.63
N ALA A 103 0.87 0.43 -4.93
CA ALA A 103 1.20 0.61 -3.53
C ALA A 103 0.21 1.51 -2.81
N MET A 104 -0.03 1.19 -1.54
CA MET A 104 -0.72 2.02 -0.56
C MET A 104 0.19 2.21 0.65
N SER A 105 0.38 3.46 1.06
CA SER A 105 1.23 3.83 2.19
C SER A 105 0.56 4.89 3.07
N LEU A 106 1.01 4.94 4.32
CA LEU A 106 0.73 6.01 5.25
C LEU A 106 1.94 6.92 5.31
N ILE A 107 1.74 8.24 5.26
CA ILE A 107 2.80 9.22 5.47
C ILE A 107 2.34 10.32 6.42
N PRO A 108 3.14 10.68 7.44
CA PRO A 108 2.78 11.76 8.34
C PRO A 108 3.00 13.12 7.67
N ALA A 109 2.12 14.08 7.98
CA ALA A 109 2.36 15.48 7.71
C ALA A 109 3.68 15.91 8.37
N SER A 110 4.46 16.70 7.63
CA SER A 110 5.80 17.08 8.07
C SER A 110 6.14 18.51 7.66
N LYS A 111 7.11 19.08 8.38
CA LYS A 111 7.65 20.40 8.12
C LYS A 111 9.13 20.38 8.46
N ARG A 112 9.99 20.79 7.52
CA ARG A 112 11.46 20.75 7.68
C ARG A 112 11.94 19.36 8.10
N GLU A 113 11.48 18.32 7.38
CA GLU A 113 11.86 16.91 7.57
C GLU A 113 11.50 16.31 8.94
N GLN A 114 10.66 17.00 9.72
CA GLN A 114 10.17 16.51 11.01
C GLN A 114 8.67 16.27 10.96
N VAL A 115 8.24 15.18 11.58
CA VAL A 115 6.82 14.88 11.78
C VAL A 115 6.19 16.00 12.60
N THR A 116 5.10 16.57 12.08
CA THR A 116 4.38 17.62 12.78
C THR A 116 3.30 17.04 13.67
N THR A 117 3.15 17.61 14.86
CA THR A 117 2.04 17.34 15.75
C THR A 117 1.17 18.58 15.94
N GLN A 118 -0.11 18.37 16.22
CA GLN A 118 -1.11 19.43 16.40
C GLN A 118 -1.97 19.13 17.62
N THR A 119 -2.47 20.18 18.26
CA THR A 119 -3.46 20.02 19.35
C THR A 119 -4.85 19.81 18.78
N ILE A 120 -5.77 19.36 19.64
CA ILE A 120 -7.18 19.19 19.29
C ILE A 120 -7.85 20.46 18.74
N ASP A 121 -7.39 21.65 19.17
CA ASP A 121 -7.97 22.93 18.74
C ASP A 121 -7.71 23.23 17.26
N LEU A 122 -6.61 22.73 16.69
CA LEU A 122 -6.37 22.82 15.25
C LEU A 122 -7.15 21.74 14.51
N VAL A 123 -7.13 20.50 15.02
CA VAL A 123 -7.87 19.37 14.43
C VAL A 123 -9.35 19.73 14.25
N ALA A 124 -9.98 20.31 15.27
CA ALA A 124 -11.40 20.70 15.23
C ALA A 124 -11.73 21.82 14.21
N LYS A 125 -10.73 22.56 13.72
CA LYS A 125 -10.90 23.63 12.73
C LYS A 125 -10.68 23.18 11.30
N LEU A 126 -10.06 22.02 11.10
CA LEU A 126 -9.76 21.51 9.77
C LEU A 126 -10.99 20.85 9.17
N ASP A 127 -11.27 21.20 7.91
CA ASP A 127 -12.27 20.53 7.09
C ASP A 127 -11.56 19.56 6.15
N VAL A 128 -11.46 18.30 6.58
CA VAL A 128 -10.75 17.24 5.84
C VAL A 128 -11.44 16.98 4.50
N SER A 129 -12.78 17.00 4.45
CA SER A 129 -13.53 16.78 3.22
C SER A 129 -13.27 17.88 2.19
N ALA A 130 -13.28 19.16 2.63
CA ALA A 130 -12.94 20.28 1.75
C ALA A 130 -11.48 20.22 1.29
N TRP A 131 -10.57 19.75 2.16
CA TRP A 131 -9.17 19.56 1.81
C TRP A 131 -8.98 18.44 0.76
N LEU A 132 -9.59 17.27 0.97
CA LEU A 132 -9.54 16.14 0.03
C LEU A 132 -10.18 16.48 -1.32
N ALA A 133 -11.22 17.33 -1.34
CA ALA A 133 -11.83 17.82 -2.57
C ALA A 133 -10.87 18.69 -3.42
N THR A 134 -9.73 19.13 -2.87
CA THR A 134 -8.67 19.78 -3.67
C THR A 134 -7.79 18.78 -4.42
N GLU A 135 -7.99 17.46 -4.21
CA GLU A 135 -7.15 16.37 -4.75
C GLU A 135 -5.67 16.50 -4.34
N PRO A 136 -5.36 16.43 -3.04
CA PRO A 136 -3.99 16.56 -2.56
C PRO A 136 -3.09 15.43 -3.09
N MET A 137 -1.82 15.76 -3.32
CA MET A 137 -0.84 14.80 -3.81
C MET A 137 0.58 15.14 -3.38
N TYR A 138 1.45 14.14 -3.45
CA TYR A 138 2.90 14.25 -3.38
C TYR A 138 3.51 14.03 -4.76
N ALA A 139 4.44 14.89 -5.17
CA ALA A 139 5.23 14.70 -6.39
C ALA A 139 6.70 14.42 -6.07
N GLY A 140 7.34 13.62 -6.93
CA GLY A 140 8.65 13.02 -6.64
C GLY A 140 8.55 12.05 -5.46
N TYR A 141 7.37 11.48 -5.24
CA TYR A 141 7.05 10.55 -4.17
C TYR A 141 7.73 9.21 -4.41
N ASP A 142 8.29 8.63 -3.36
CA ASP A 142 8.85 7.28 -3.38
C ASP A 142 8.12 6.44 -2.33
N PRO A 143 7.27 5.47 -2.74
CA PRO A 143 6.50 4.67 -1.80
C PRO A 143 7.36 3.71 -0.95
N PHE A 144 8.62 3.47 -1.34
CA PHE A 144 9.52 2.55 -0.64
C PHE A 144 10.31 3.23 0.48
N SER A 145 10.59 4.53 0.34
CA SER A 145 11.29 5.32 1.36
C SER A 145 10.40 6.33 2.09
N GLY A 146 9.35 6.82 1.43
CA GLY A 146 8.53 7.95 1.87
C GLY A 146 9.12 9.32 1.53
N GLY A 147 10.21 9.37 0.75
CA GLY A 147 10.74 10.63 0.24
C GLY A 147 9.78 11.30 -0.75
N TRP A 148 9.73 12.63 -0.74
CA TRP A 148 8.93 13.43 -1.68
C TRP A 148 9.56 14.81 -1.87
N SER A 149 9.21 15.48 -2.97
CA SER A 149 9.79 16.80 -3.33
C SER A 149 8.81 17.94 -3.20
N LEU A 150 7.54 17.72 -3.55
CA LEU A 150 6.49 18.72 -3.49
C LEU A 150 5.21 18.10 -2.95
N TYR A 151 4.48 18.89 -2.16
CA TYR A 151 3.11 18.61 -1.77
C TYR A 151 2.21 19.71 -2.33
N GLY A 152 1.11 19.34 -2.97
CA GLY A 152 0.21 20.27 -3.65
C GLY A 152 -1.08 19.59 -4.07
N ASN A 153 -1.79 20.15 -5.05
CA ASN A 153 -2.95 19.52 -5.64
C ASN A 153 -2.68 18.94 -7.02
N LEU A 154 -3.36 17.85 -7.34
CA LEU A 154 -3.17 17.10 -8.57
C LEU A 154 -3.58 17.92 -9.82
N PRO A 155 -4.74 18.62 -9.87
CA PRO A 155 -5.12 19.42 -11.03
C PRO A 155 -4.14 20.56 -11.33
N GLY A 156 -3.68 21.27 -10.31
CA GLY A 156 -2.74 22.38 -10.50
C GLY A 156 -1.35 21.93 -10.94
N TYR A 157 -0.88 20.77 -10.46
CA TYR A 157 0.44 20.27 -10.81
C TYR A 157 0.51 19.66 -12.21
N LEU A 158 -0.57 18.99 -12.62
CA LEU A 158 -0.71 18.35 -13.93
C LEU A 158 -1.25 19.28 -15.03
N ASP A 159 -1.40 20.58 -14.74
CA ASP A 159 -1.73 21.55 -15.77
C ASP A 159 -0.56 21.71 -16.76
N GLY A 160 -0.86 21.58 -18.06
CA GLY A 160 0.11 21.60 -19.15
C GLY A 160 0.78 20.25 -19.44
N GLU A 161 1.97 20.29 -20.03
CA GLU A 161 2.81 19.12 -20.31
C GLU A 161 4.04 19.15 -19.39
N ARG A 162 4.27 18.08 -18.65
CA ARG A 162 5.32 18.00 -17.63
C ARG A 162 6.08 16.69 -17.75
N LYS A 163 7.41 16.78 -17.69
CA LYS A 163 8.28 15.61 -17.56
C LYS A 163 8.20 15.03 -16.16
N GLY A 164 8.18 13.72 -16.05
CA GLY A 164 8.11 13.00 -14.78
C GLY A 164 7.51 11.61 -14.97
N TYR A 165 7.38 10.87 -13.89
CA TYR A 165 6.88 9.50 -13.89
C TYR A 165 5.61 9.42 -13.05
N LEU A 166 4.56 8.78 -13.59
CA LEU A 166 3.30 8.61 -12.86
C LEU A 166 3.49 7.86 -11.54
N ASP A 167 4.43 6.91 -11.49
CA ASP A 167 4.76 6.14 -10.29
C ASP A 167 5.42 6.96 -9.17
N GLU A 168 5.82 8.21 -9.45
CA GLU A 168 6.31 9.17 -8.45
C GLU A 168 5.25 10.22 -8.06
N ILE A 169 3.99 10.00 -8.45
CA ILE A 169 2.84 10.75 -7.95
C ILE A 169 2.17 9.91 -6.86
N GLY A 170 2.22 10.41 -5.63
CA GLY A 170 1.47 9.88 -4.50
C GLY A 170 0.13 10.59 -4.38
N ILE A 171 -0.96 9.97 -4.84
CA ILE A 171 -2.31 10.52 -4.75
C ILE A 171 -2.82 10.33 -3.31
N VAL A 172 -3.17 11.41 -2.62
CA VAL A 172 -3.76 11.31 -1.27
C VAL A 172 -5.25 11.01 -1.44
N ILE A 173 -5.65 9.81 -0.99
CA ILE A 173 -7.05 9.36 -1.09
C ILE A 173 -7.85 9.63 0.18
N ASP A 174 -7.17 9.76 1.32
CA ASP A 174 -7.81 10.02 2.60
C ASP A 174 -6.80 10.54 3.63
N GLN A 175 -7.29 11.08 4.75
CA GLN A 175 -6.48 11.57 5.86
C GLN A 175 -7.17 11.36 7.21
N PHE A 176 -6.38 11.05 8.24
CA PHE A 176 -6.85 10.96 9.62
C PHE A 176 -5.87 11.58 10.61
N PHE A 177 -6.34 11.83 11.83
CA PHE A 177 -5.58 12.40 12.93
C PHE A 177 -5.24 11.32 13.95
N LEU A 178 -3.99 10.86 13.92
CA LEU A 178 -3.49 9.85 14.84
C LEU A 178 -3.10 10.47 16.18
N ALA A 179 -3.75 10.08 17.26
CA ALA A 179 -3.33 10.42 18.61
C ALA A 179 -1.89 9.93 18.87
N THR A 180 -1.01 10.80 19.37
CA THR A 180 0.39 10.45 19.65
C THR A 180 0.53 9.52 20.85
N GLU A 181 -0.49 9.47 21.71
CA GLU A 181 -0.51 8.69 22.94
C GLU A 181 -1.93 8.20 23.19
N LEU A 182 -2.04 7.02 23.80
CA LEU A 182 -3.30 6.44 24.25
C LEU A 182 -3.26 6.33 25.77
N ALA A 183 -4.37 6.71 26.42
CA ALA A 183 -4.51 6.49 27.85
C ALA A 183 -4.52 4.98 28.14
N GLU A 184 -3.90 4.56 29.24
CA GLU A 184 -3.75 3.13 29.59
C GLU A 184 -5.09 2.38 29.67
N ASN A 185 -6.17 3.08 30.04
CA ASN A 185 -7.50 2.51 30.22
C ASN A 185 -8.44 2.71 29.02
N ASP A 186 -7.95 3.30 27.91
CA ASP A 186 -8.79 3.50 26.73
C ASP A 186 -8.96 2.18 25.97
N GLU A 187 -10.21 1.72 25.89
CA GLU A 187 -10.60 0.58 25.06
C GLU A 187 -10.75 1.05 23.61
N ILE A 188 -9.87 0.56 22.73
CA ILE A 188 -9.98 0.78 21.28
C ILE A 188 -11.19 -0.01 20.76
N MET A 189 -12.09 0.69 20.09
CA MET A 189 -13.22 0.06 19.42
C MET A 189 -12.76 -0.50 18.08
N THR A 190 -13.20 -1.72 17.79
CA THR A 190 -12.88 -2.41 16.54
C THR A 190 -14.17 -2.81 15.85
N MET A 191 -14.19 -2.75 14.52
CA MET A 191 -15.29 -3.30 13.75
C MET A 191 -15.34 -4.81 13.93
N ASP A 192 -16.54 -5.37 14.13
CA ASP A 192 -16.72 -6.82 14.12
C ASP A 192 -16.60 -7.35 12.69
N LEU A 193 -15.39 -7.79 12.34
CA LEU A 193 -15.08 -8.38 11.04
C LEU A 193 -15.59 -9.82 10.89
N LYS A 194 -16.34 -10.35 11.87
CA LYS A 194 -16.82 -11.74 11.90
C LYS A 194 -15.72 -12.73 11.55
N MET A 195 -14.54 -12.52 12.16
CA MET A 195 -13.40 -13.42 11.96
C MET A 195 -13.78 -14.85 12.36
N PRO A 196 -13.25 -15.89 11.69
CA PRO A 196 -13.67 -17.26 11.95
C PRO A 196 -13.36 -17.76 13.37
N SER A 197 -12.45 -17.09 14.08
CA SER A 197 -12.15 -17.36 15.49
C SER A 197 -11.72 -16.09 16.24
N GLU A 198 -11.90 -16.11 17.56
CA GLU A 198 -11.42 -15.05 18.46
C GLU A 198 -9.90 -14.86 18.40
N GLN A 199 -9.14 -15.93 18.16
CA GLN A 199 -7.69 -15.85 18.00
C GLN A 199 -7.31 -15.07 16.73
N MET A 200 -8.01 -15.32 15.61
CA MET A 200 -7.78 -14.57 14.38
C MET A 200 -8.19 -13.11 14.53
N LYS A 201 -9.31 -12.84 15.22
CA LYS A 201 -9.73 -11.49 15.57
C LYS A 201 -8.66 -10.74 16.38
N ALA A 202 -8.19 -11.31 17.49
CA ALA A 202 -7.19 -10.68 18.34
C ALA A 202 -5.88 -10.38 17.59
N ARG A 203 -5.45 -11.29 16.69
CA ARG A 203 -4.27 -11.08 15.85
C ARG A 203 -4.48 -9.95 14.84
N TYR A 204 -5.66 -9.88 14.23
CA TYR A 204 -6.02 -8.76 13.36
C TYR A 204 -6.02 -7.43 14.07
N GLU A 205 -6.61 -7.34 15.24
CA GLU A 205 -6.67 -6.11 16.02
C GLU A 205 -5.26 -5.67 16.46
N LYS A 206 -4.40 -6.62 16.88
CA LYS A 206 -2.99 -6.35 17.17
C LYS A 206 -2.25 -5.82 15.94
N HIS A 207 -2.44 -6.44 14.79
CA HIS A 207 -1.83 -6.00 13.52
C HIS A 207 -2.29 -4.60 13.14
N ARG A 208 -3.61 -4.37 13.11
CA ARG A 208 -4.24 -3.09 12.80
C ARG A 208 -3.69 -1.99 13.70
N ARG A 209 -3.62 -2.24 15.02
CA ARG A 209 -3.06 -1.30 15.99
C ARG A 209 -1.61 -0.96 15.68
N LYS A 210 -0.78 -1.97 15.38
CA LYS A 210 0.62 -1.75 15.01
C LYS A 210 0.75 -0.94 13.71
N LEU A 211 -0.03 -1.30 12.69
CA LEU A 211 0.07 -0.71 11.36
C LEU A 211 -0.48 0.72 11.31
N PHE A 212 -1.69 0.96 11.79
CA PHE A 212 -2.36 2.26 11.64
C PHE A 212 -2.19 3.18 12.85
N PHE A 213 -2.07 2.62 14.06
CA PHE A 213 -2.15 3.39 15.30
C PHE A 213 -0.81 3.57 16.03
N THR A 214 0.30 3.16 15.42
CA THR A 214 1.63 3.50 15.92
C THR A 214 2.02 4.91 15.44
N PRO A 215 2.33 5.87 16.31
CA PRO A 215 2.79 7.19 15.88
C PRO A 215 4.11 7.12 15.09
N PHE A 216 4.27 8.00 14.12
CA PHE A 216 5.51 8.14 13.37
C PHE A 216 6.55 8.88 14.19
N LYS A 217 7.78 8.35 14.19
CA LYS A 217 8.94 9.00 14.83
C LYS A 217 9.79 9.79 13.83
N GLN A 218 9.69 9.43 12.56
CA GLN A 218 10.42 10.03 11.44
C GLN A 218 9.48 10.16 10.25
N VAL A 219 9.86 11.00 9.29
CA VAL A 219 9.11 11.17 8.03
C VAL A 219 9.49 10.01 7.11
N GLU A 220 8.73 8.92 7.22
CA GLU A 220 8.90 7.71 6.43
C GLU A 220 7.54 7.21 5.96
N ALA A 221 7.52 6.49 4.83
CA ALA A 221 6.33 5.79 4.41
C ALA A 221 6.17 4.51 5.23
N ARG A 222 4.99 4.32 5.82
CA ARG A 222 4.59 3.02 6.35
C ARG A 222 3.71 2.33 5.32
N ARG A 223 4.24 1.30 4.69
CA ARG A 223 3.52 0.52 3.68
C ARG A 223 2.33 -0.22 4.29
N VAL A 224 1.18 -0.09 3.66
CA VAL A 224 -0.05 -0.82 3.98
C VAL A 224 -0.19 -2.06 3.10
N TRP A 225 0.06 -1.90 1.80
CA TRP A 225 -0.05 -2.94 0.77
C TRP A 225 0.72 -2.53 -0.51
N GLY A 226 1.10 -3.50 -1.36
CA GLY A 226 1.62 -3.23 -2.70
C GLY A 226 2.93 -3.91 -3.05
N ALA A 227 3.69 -3.35 -3.98
CA ALA A 227 5.06 -3.76 -4.28
C ALA A 227 6.00 -3.44 -3.10
N GLU A 228 7.00 -4.30 -2.84
CA GLU A 228 8.02 -4.03 -1.82
C GLU A 228 9.21 -3.23 -2.33
N THR A 229 9.52 -3.40 -3.62
CA THR A 229 10.76 -2.89 -4.20
C THR A 229 10.56 -2.26 -5.57
N ALA A 230 11.53 -1.43 -5.98
CA ALA A 230 11.55 -0.84 -7.32
C ALA A 230 11.57 -1.89 -8.44
N ILE A 231 12.24 -3.04 -8.24
CA ILE A 231 12.26 -4.10 -9.27
C ILE A 231 10.89 -4.73 -9.49
N GLU A 232 10.10 -4.94 -8.42
CA GLU A 232 8.71 -5.38 -8.55
C GLU A 232 7.87 -4.34 -9.28
N LEU A 233 8.03 -3.05 -8.97
CA LEU A 233 7.36 -1.97 -9.69
C LEU A 233 7.67 -2.02 -11.19
N PHE A 234 8.94 -2.20 -11.58
CA PHE A 234 9.30 -2.24 -13.00
C PHE A 234 8.65 -3.41 -13.73
N VAL A 235 8.54 -4.58 -13.09
CA VAL A 235 7.80 -5.73 -13.64
C VAL A 235 6.31 -5.41 -13.74
N ILE A 236 5.69 -4.82 -12.72
CA ILE A 236 4.28 -4.39 -12.74
C ILE A 236 4.03 -3.42 -13.91
N GLN A 237 4.89 -2.43 -14.10
CA GLN A 237 4.78 -1.44 -15.19
C GLN A 237 4.84 -2.09 -16.57
N ALA A 238 5.79 -3.01 -16.77
CA ALA A 238 5.92 -3.68 -18.06
C ALA A 238 4.80 -4.70 -18.32
N LEU A 239 4.30 -5.39 -17.29
CA LEU A 239 3.11 -6.23 -17.41
C LEU A 239 1.85 -5.42 -17.73
N ALA A 240 1.67 -4.26 -17.10
CA ALA A 240 0.52 -3.39 -17.36
C ALA A 240 0.47 -2.90 -18.83
N ARG A 241 1.63 -2.63 -19.45
CA ARG A 241 1.74 -2.33 -20.89
C ARG A 241 1.27 -3.48 -21.78
N GLU A 242 1.48 -4.72 -21.34
CA GLU A 242 0.99 -5.94 -21.98
C GLU A 242 -0.45 -6.28 -21.59
N LYS A 243 -1.14 -5.41 -20.84
CA LYS A 243 -2.48 -5.61 -20.29
C LYS A 243 -2.59 -6.84 -19.38
N LEU A 244 -1.51 -7.13 -18.65
CA LEU A 244 -1.42 -8.20 -17.67
C LEU A 244 -1.40 -7.59 -16.26
N PHE A 245 -2.35 -8.02 -15.41
CA PHE A 245 -2.61 -7.38 -14.12
C PHE A 245 -2.60 -8.40 -12.97
N PRO A 246 -1.44 -8.95 -12.60
CA PRO A 246 -1.36 -9.86 -11.47
C PRO A 246 -1.69 -9.15 -10.15
N ALA A 247 -2.13 -9.91 -9.15
CA ALA A 247 -2.27 -9.43 -7.79
C ALA A 247 -0.89 -9.28 -7.14
N CYS A 248 -0.67 -8.19 -6.39
CA CYS A 248 0.57 -7.99 -5.63
C CYS A 248 0.53 -8.76 -4.32
N GLN A 249 1.66 -9.36 -3.94
CA GLN A 249 1.93 -9.95 -2.62
C GLN A 249 0.86 -10.95 -2.21
N MET A 250 0.95 -12.16 -2.76
CA MET A 250 -0.02 -13.22 -2.53
C MET A 250 0.57 -14.31 -1.65
N LEU A 251 -0.04 -14.55 -0.49
CA LEU A 251 0.24 -15.70 0.36
C LEU A 251 -0.28 -16.97 -0.29
N ILE A 252 0.52 -18.03 -0.26
CA ILE A 252 0.17 -19.34 -0.80
C ILE A 252 0.32 -20.38 0.30
N MET A 253 -0.76 -21.10 0.58
CA MET A 253 -0.85 -22.14 1.60
C MET A 253 -0.57 -23.54 1.01
N ASP A 254 -0.35 -24.54 1.88
CA ASP A 254 0.03 -25.91 1.53
C ASP A 254 -1.16 -26.77 1.07
N ASP A 255 -2.38 -26.28 1.26
CA ASP A 255 -3.60 -26.77 0.62
C ASP A 255 -3.86 -26.11 -0.75
N GLY A 256 -3.00 -25.16 -1.15
CA GLY A 256 -3.10 -24.41 -2.40
C GLY A 256 -4.05 -23.22 -2.37
N ALA A 257 -4.62 -22.88 -1.21
CA ALA A 257 -5.37 -21.64 -1.01
C ALA A 257 -4.45 -20.42 -1.11
N THR A 258 -4.99 -19.31 -1.61
CA THR A 258 -4.25 -18.08 -1.82
C THR A 258 -4.95 -16.89 -1.19
N PHE A 259 -4.19 -16.06 -0.47
CA PHE A 259 -4.73 -14.89 0.24
C PHE A 259 -3.90 -13.65 -0.05
N PRO A 260 -4.52 -12.50 -0.34
CA PRO A 260 -3.77 -11.26 -0.47
C PRO A 260 -3.04 -10.96 0.85
N SER A 261 -1.80 -10.51 0.74
CA SER A 261 -0.99 -10.20 1.91
C SER A 261 -1.54 -8.99 2.64
N LEU A 262 -1.91 -9.21 3.90
CA LEU A 262 -1.87 -8.18 4.93
C LEU A 262 -0.49 -8.27 5.56
N TYR A 263 0.45 -7.45 5.10
CA TYR A 263 1.88 -7.49 5.43
C TYR A 263 2.26 -7.80 6.88
N HIS A 264 1.40 -7.56 7.89
CA HIS A 264 1.68 -8.01 9.26
C HIS A 264 0.55 -8.73 10.01
N LEU A 265 -0.54 -9.14 9.34
CA LEU A 265 -1.43 -10.14 9.93
C LEU A 265 -0.74 -11.53 9.95
N TRP A 266 0.04 -11.79 8.90
CA TRP A 266 0.66 -13.10 8.63
C TRP A 266 2.20 -13.12 8.80
N ASN A 267 2.85 -11.97 8.97
CA ASN A 267 4.30 -11.87 9.26
C ASN A 267 4.64 -11.81 10.77
N ASP A 268 3.67 -11.99 11.68
CA ASP A 268 4.01 -12.24 13.09
C ASP A 268 4.69 -13.62 13.19
N VAL A 269 5.73 -13.74 14.00
CA VAL A 269 6.65 -14.91 14.01
C VAL A 269 5.92 -16.22 14.33
N GLU A 270 4.76 -16.14 14.99
CA GLU A 270 3.87 -17.27 15.27
C GLU A 270 2.98 -17.69 14.09
N PHE A 271 2.76 -16.82 13.09
CA PHE A 271 2.04 -17.14 11.83
C PHE A 271 2.98 -17.64 10.73
N ARG A 272 4.29 -17.37 10.78
CA ARG A 272 5.25 -18.19 9.99
C ARG A 272 5.20 -19.67 10.36
N HIS A 273 4.57 -20.00 11.49
CA HIS A 273 4.28 -21.35 11.93
C HIS A 273 2.77 -21.63 11.94
N SER A 274 1.94 -20.82 11.25
CA SER A 274 0.63 -21.37 10.87
C SER A 274 0.90 -22.57 10.00
N ASP A 275 0.44 -23.72 10.48
CA ASP A 275 0.41 -24.95 9.74
C ASP A 275 -0.02 -24.64 8.30
N GLY A 276 0.95 -24.73 7.39
CA GLY A 276 0.70 -24.67 5.96
C GLY A 276 1.11 -23.44 5.16
N LEU A 277 1.71 -22.37 5.69
CA LEU A 277 2.23 -21.32 4.79
C LEU A 277 3.42 -21.86 3.95
N VAL A 278 3.28 -21.85 2.62
CA VAL A 278 4.36 -22.25 1.70
C VAL A 278 5.27 -21.05 1.40
N THR A 279 4.71 -19.95 0.93
CA THR A 279 5.45 -18.76 0.51
C THR A 279 4.54 -17.55 0.28
N GLU A 280 5.14 -16.41 0.01
CA GLU A 280 4.50 -15.18 -0.45
C GLU A 280 5.09 -14.84 -1.82
N ALA A 281 4.25 -14.80 -2.86
CA ALA A 281 4.67 -14.45 -4.21
C ALA A 281 4.56 -12.94 -4.41
N ASP A 282 5.56 -12.33 -5.04
CA ASP A 282 5.58 -10.89 -5.28
C ASP A 282 4.41 -10.48 -6.18
N LEU A 283 4.16 -11.27 -7.23
CA LEU A 283 3.00 -11.14 -8.11
C LEU A 283 2.34 -12.49 -8.35
N PHE A 284 1.02 -12.50 -8.48
CA PHE A 284 0.25 -13.73 -8.68
C PHE A 284 -0.88 -13.57 -9.70
N PHE A 285 -0.89 -14.43 -10.70
CA PHE A 285 -2.00 -14.58 -11.65
C PHE A 285 -2.94 -15.67 -11.14
N ALA A 286 -4.09 -15.25 -10.59
CA ALA A 286 -5.02 -16.17 -9.93
C ALA A 286 -5.65 -17.17 -10.90
N ASP A 287 -6.09 -16.69 -12.06
CA ASP A 287 -6.77 -17.53 -13.06
C ASP A 287 -5.82 -18.55 -13.69
N GLU A 288 -4.59 -18.13 -13.99
CA GLU A 288 -3.55 -18.98 -14.59
C GLU A 288 -2.77 -19.82 -13.57
N ARG A 289 -2.98 -19.58 -12.27
CA ARG A 289 -2.19 -20.13 -11.15
C ARG A 289 -0.69 -19.99 -11.37
N ILE A 290 -0.23 -18.76 -11.58
CA ILE A 290 1.21 -18.45 -11.76
C ILE A 290 1.69 -17.53 -10.65
N ALA A 291 2.73 -17.96 -9.94
CA ALA A 291 3.49 -17.15 -8.99
C ALA A 291 4.74 -16.59 -9.67
N VAL A 292 4.96 -15.27 -9.56
CA VAL A 292 6.14 -14.58 -10.06
C VAL A 292 6.93 -14.03 -8.87
N PHE A 293 8.23 -14.30 -8.86
CA PHE A 293 9.19 -13.82 -7.86
C PHE A 293 10.24 -12.92 -8.50
N CYS A 294 10.44 -11.73 -7.94
CA CYS A 294 11.42 -10.73 -8.33
C CYS A 294 12.65 -10.85 -7.42
N ASP A 295 13.60 -11.68 -7.82
CA ASP A 295 14.71 -12.11 -6.97
C ASP A 295 15.82 -11.06 -6.87
N GLY A 296 15.88 -10.34 -5.75
CA GLY A 296 17.00 -9.45 -5.44
C GLY A 296 18.35 -10.19 -5.32
N GLY A 297 19.47 -9.45 -5.28
CA GLY A 297 20.83 -10.03 -5.32
C GLY A 297 21.16 -11.06 -4.22
N HIS A 298 20.40 -11.08 -3.12
CA HIS A 298 20.57 -12.08 -2.06
C HIS A 298 20.17 -13.51 -2.47
N HIS A 299 19.31 -13.66 -3.48
CA HIS A 299 18.85 -14.97 -4.00
C HIS A 299 19.92 -15.69 -4.83
N ALA A 300 21.00 -14.99 -5.23
CA ALA A 300 22.12 -15.63 -5.92
C ALA A 300 22.92 -16.61 -5.03
N ARG A 301 22.75 -16.53 -3.69
CA ARG A 301 23.46 -17.36 -2.71
C ARG A 301 22.92 -18.80 -2.70
N ALA A 302 23.81 -19.78 -2.62
CA ALA A 302 23.46 -21.22 -2.66
C ALA A 302 22.34 -21.63 -1.69
N LYS A 303 22.37 -21.12 -0.45
CA LYS A 303 21.34 -21.41 0.56
C LYS A 303 19.95 -20.90 0.15
N GLN A 304 19.87 -19.73 -0.48
CA GLN A 304 18.59 -19.20 -0.94
C GLN A 304 18.10 -19.95 -2.16
N LYS A 305 18.98 -20.25 -3.14
CA LYS A 305 18.64 -21.11 -4.29
C LYS A 305 18.06 -22.46 -3.87
N ALA A 306 18.63 -23.09 -2.85
CA ALA A 306 18.10 -24.35 -2.31
C ALA A 306 16.71 -24.17 -1.69
N LYS A 307 16.49 -23.09 -0.93
CA LYS A 307 15.18 -22.77 -0.36
C LYS A 307 14.14 -22.47 -1.45
N ASP A 308 14.52 -21.69 -2.46
CA ASP A 308 13.68 -21.29 -3.59
C ASP A 308 13.30 -22.50 -4.46
N ALA A 309 14.20 -23.48 -4.62
CA ALA A 309 13.91 -24.75 -5.28
C ALA A 309 12.86 -25.56 -4.51
N VAL A 310 12.99 -25.68 -3.18
CA VAL A 310 11.99 -26.35 -2.34
C VAL A 310 10.63 -25.66 -2.42
N ILE A 311 10.59 -24.33 -2.43
CA ILE A 311 9.33 -23.58 -2.61
C ILE A 311 8.74 -23.89 -3.98
N THR A 312 9.56 -23.89 -5.04
CA THR A 312 9.12 -24.17 -6.41
C THR A 312 8.52 -25.57 -6.54
N GLU A 313 9.14 -26.58 -5.94
CA GLU A 313 8.61 -27.95 -5.92
C GLU A 313 7.27 -28.04 -5.17
N LYS A 314 7.14 -27.37 -4.02
CA LYS A 314 5.88 -27.31 -3.28
C LYS A 314 4.78 -26.64 -4.10
N LEU A 315 5.07 -25.51 -4.75
CA LEU A 315 4.11 -24.82 -5.60
C LEU A 315 3.68 -25.67 -6.80
N ALA A 316 4.63 -26.37 -7.44
CA ALA A 316 4.32 -27.28 -8.54
C ALA A 316 3.39 -28.42 -8.10
N ALA A 317 3.59 -28.98 -6.90
CA ALA A 317 2.69 -29.99 -6.33
C ALA A 317 1.26 -29.47 -6.09
N LEU A 318 1.09 -28.15 -5.92
CA LEU A 318 -0.21 -27.46 -5.78
C LEU A 318 -0.79 -26.99 -7.12
N GLY A 319 -0.18 -27.40 -8.23
CA GLY A 319 -0.57 -26.97 -9.58
C GLY A 319 -0.32 -25.48 -9.82
N ILE A 320 0.62 -24.87 -9.10
CA ILE A 320 1.02 -23.47 -9.26
C ILE A 320 2.34 -23.42 -10.02
N ARG A 321 2.34 -22.78 -11.18
CA ARG A 321 3.53 -22.59 -12.00
C ARG A 321 4.31 -21.39 -11.46
N THR A 322 5.64 -21.48 -11.51
CA THR A 322 6.52 -20.48 -10.90
C THR A 322 7.42 -19.83 -11.94
N VAL A 323 7.53 -18.51 -11.90
CA VAL A 323 8.50 -17.72 -12.68
C VAL A 323 9.39 -16.97 -11.70
N ARG A 324 10.70 -17.19 -11.76
CA ARG A 324 11.69 -16.46 -10.94
C ARG A 324 12.57 -15.61 -11.83
N ILE A 325 12.56 -14.31 -11.60
CA ILE A 325 13.25 -13.32 -12.42
C ILE A 325 14.32 -12.62 -11.57
N PRO A 326 15.61 -12.78 -11.89
CA PRO A 326 16.68 -12.05 -11.21
C PRO A 326 16.53 -10.53 -11.33
N GLY A 327 16.81 -9.80 -10.26
CA GLY A 327 16.72 -8.34 -10.23
C GLY A 327 17.68 -7.64 -11.20
N ASP A 328 18.84 -8.26 -11.51
CA ASP A 328 19.75 -7.76 -12.55
C ASP A 328 19.11 -7.86 -13.94
N GLU A 329 18.43 -8.98 -14.23
CA GLU A 329 17.67 -9.16 -15.47
C GLU A 329 16.54 -8.13 -15.58
N ILE A 330 15.81 -7.86 -14.50
CA ILE A 330 14.77 -6.81 -14.48
C ILE A 330 15.34 -5.42 -14.82
N ARG A 331 16.54 -5.10 -14.32
CA ARG A 331 17.20 -3.81 -14.55
C ARG A 331 17.78 -3.67 -15.96
N GLU A 332 18.42 -4.72 -16.45
CA GLU A 332 19.20 -4.71 -17.69
C GLU A 332 18.37 -5.11 -18.91
N ASP A 333 17.43 -6.05 -18.75
CA ASP A 333 16.62 -6.64 -19.82
C ASP A 333 15.18 -6.96 -19.36
N LEU A 334 14.47 -5.91 -18.94
CA LEU A 334 13.05 -6.01 -18.59
C LEU A 334 12.18 -6.69 -19.67
N PRO A 335 12.37 -6.45 -20.99
CA PRO A 335 11.60 -7.16 -22.02
C PRO A 335 11.75 -8.68 -21.96
N ASN A 336 12.97 -9.19 -21.74
CA ASN A 336 13.20 -10.63 -21.58
C ASN A 336 12.51 -11.17 -20.32
N ALA A 337 12.59 -10.43 -19.20
CA ALA A 337 11.88 -10.78 -17.97
C ALA A 337 10.37 -10.96 -18.22
N ILE A 338 9.75 -10.04 -18.96
CA ILE A 338 8.32 -10.14 -19.31
C ILE A 338 8.03 -11.27 -20.29
N CYS A 339 8.93 -11.53 -21.24
CA CYS A 339 8.79 -12.66 -22.17
C CYS A 339 8.66 -13.99 -21.40
N ARG A 340 9.51 -14.21 -20.39
CA ARG A 340 9.47 -15.41 -19.55
C ARG A 340 8.13 -15.57 -18.81
N VAL A 341 7.54 -14.49 -18.32
CA VAL A 341 6.22 -14.52 -17.70
C VAL A 341 5.15 -14.90 -18.73
N LYS A 342 5.18 -14.27 -19.90
CA LYS A 342 4.22 -14.53 -20.99
C LYS A 342 4.30 -15.95 -21.53
N GLU A 343 5.50 -16.51 -21.65
CA GLU A 343 5.71 -17.90 -22.06
C GLU A 343 5.03 -18.87 -21.10
N VAL A 344 5.17 -18.65 -19.78
CA VAL A 344 4.50 -19.48 -18.79
C VAL A 344 2.97 -19.27 -18.84
N ILE A 345 2.48 -18.05 -19.04
CA ILE A 345 1.04 -17.80 -19.25
C ILE A 345 0.51 -18.59 -20.48
N ALA A 346 1.28 -18.65 -21.56
CA ALA A 346 0.88 -19.30 -22.81
C ALA A 346 0.85 -20.83 -22.77
N GLN A 347 1.53 -21.46 -21.80
CA GLN A 347 1.60 -22.93 -21.61
C GLN A 347 0.31 -23.53 -21.01
N LYS A 348 -0.87 -23.08 -21.45
CA LYS A 348 -2.18 -23.53 -20.93
C LYS A 348 -2.37 -25.04 -21.04
#